data_AF-A0A1W1UWL5-F1
#
_entry.id   AF-A0A1W1UWL5-F1
#
_cell.length_a   1.000
_cell.length_b   1.000
_cell.length_c   1.000
_cell.angle_alpha   90.00
_cell.angle_beta   90.00
_cell.angle_gamma   90.00
#
_symmetry.space_group_name_H-M   'P 1'
#
loop_
_entity.id
_entity.type
_entity.pdbx_description
1 polymer ?
#
loop_
_entity_poly.entity_id
_entity_poly.type
_entity_poly.pdbx_seq_one_letter_code
_entity_poly.pdbx_strand_id
1 'polypeptide(L)'
;MDEDERPTPGPGPSGARAVRVLQERDRANVKGTLEAALHTIDGAVATALVDYGSGRTLGMLGSGINLEAAAMGNTEVVQAKMRTMEILGIAGSIEDILITLQDQYHILHVVPTHTLFMYLVLDKDQANLAMARFKLRSLTQALMAS
;
A
#
# COMPACT_ATOMS: atom_id res chain seq x y z
N MET A 1 23.54 25.42 -46.32
CA MET A 1 22.11 25.04 -46.27
C MET A 1 21.94 24.48 -44.87
N ASP A 2 21.72 25.36 -43.92
CA ASP A 2 21.56 25.00 -42.51
C ASP A 2 20.07 24.79 -42.28
N GLU A 3 19.69 23.55 -42.02
CA GLU A 3 18.30 23.20 -41.68
C GLU A 3 18.00 23.73 -40.27
N ASP A 4 17.09 24.71 -40.24
CA ASP A 4 16.50 25.33 -39.07
C ASP A 4 15.70 24.28 -38.25
N GLU A 5 16.39 23.62 -37.33
CA GLU A 5 15.81 22.68 -36.37
C GLU A 5 15.03 23.46 -35.31
N ARG A 6 13.80 23.83 -35.64
CA ARG A 6 12.89 24.47 -34.69
C ARG A 6 12.59 23.52 -33.52
N PRO A 7 12.76 23.97 -32.27
CA PRO A 7 12.51 23.12 -31.10
C PRO A 7 11.04 22.72 -31.06
N THR A 8 10.78 21.42 -30.92
CA THR A 8 9.43 20.89 -30.70
C THR A 8 8.83 21.53 -29.45
N PRO A 9 7.58 22.01 -29.49
CA PRO A 9 6.97 22.64 -28.33
C PRO A 9 6.81 21.59 -27.23
N GLY A 10 7.42 21.86 -26.06
CA GLY A 10 7.16 21.09 -24.85
C GLY A 10 5.65 21.09 -24.52
N PRO A 11 5.17 20.11 -23.74
CA PRO A 11 3.75 20.01 -23.44
C PRO A 11 3.26 21.31 -22.79
N GLY A 12 2.23 21.91 -23.40
CA GLY A 12 1.65 23.17 -22.93
C GLY A 12 1.11 23.09 -21.50
N PRO A 13 0.84 24.25 -20.85
CA PRO A 13 0.52 24.36 -19.42
C PRO A 13 -0.76 23.62 -18.96
N SER A 14 -1.55 23.07 -19.88
CA SER A 14 -2.78 22.31 -19.59
C SER A 14 -2.51 20.90 -19.04
N GLY A 15 -1.49 20.20 -19.56
CA GLY A 15 -1.19 18.82 -19.16
C GLY A 15 -0.62 18.72 -17.74
N ALA A 16 0.27 19.63 -17.37
CA ALA A 16 0.89 19.65 -16.04
C ALA A 16 -0.12 19.90 -14.90
N ARG A 17 -1.18 20.68 -15.16
CA ARG A 17 -2.23 20.94 -14.18
C ARG A 17 -3.13 19.72 -13.98
N ALA A 18 -3.53 19.03 -15.06
CA ALA A 18 -4.33 17.81 -14.96
C ALA A 18 -3.57 16.69 -14.24
N VAL A 19 -2.28 16.51 -14.56
CA VAL A 19 -1.41 15.53 -13.88
C VAL A 19 -1.28 15.84 -12.39
N ARG A 20 -1.10 17.11 -12.00
CA ARG A 20 -1.05 17.49 -10.58
C ARG A 20 -2.36 17.23 -9.84
N VAL A 21 -3.51 17.55 -10.44
CA VAL A 21 -4.82 17.31 -9.83
C VAL A 21 -5.08 15.82 -9.64
N LEU A 22 -4.71 14.98 -10.62
CA LEU A 22 -4.81 13.53 -10.49
C LEU A 22 -3.88 12.99 -9.40
N GLN A 23 -2.62 13.43 -9.35
CA GLN A 23 -1.67 13.04 -8.30
C GLN A 23 -2.13 13.50 -6.90
N GLU A 24 -2.74 14.68 -6.78
CA GLU A 24 -3.31 15.16 -5.52
C GLU A 24 -4.52 14.34 -5.09
N ARG A 25 -5.37 13.94 -6.04
CA ARG A 25 -6.51 13.05 -5.80
C ARG A 25 -6.04 11.67 -5.33
N ASP A 26 -5.07 11.07 -6.01
CA ASP A 26 -4.52 9.76 -5.65
C ASP A 26 -3.89 9.82 -4.25
N ARG A 27 -3.16 10.89 -3.93
CA ARG A 27 -2.58 11.11 -2.60
C ARG A 27 -3.65 11.34 -1.52
N ALA A 28 -4.73 12.05 -1.84
CA ALA A 28 -5.85 12.24 -0.93
C ALA A 28 -6.57 10.90 -0.64
N ASN A 29 -6.73 10.06 -1.65
CA ASN A 29 -7.33 8.73 -1.51
C ASN A 29 -6.47 7.80 -0.65
N VAL A 30 -5.14 7.82 -0.83
CA VAL A 30 -4.21 7.08 0.04
C VAL A 30 -4.29 7.55 1.48
N LYS A 31 -4.15 8.86 1.72
CA LYS A 31 -4.18 9.42 3.08
C LYS A 31 -5.50 9.09 3.80
N GLY A 32 -6.64 9.32 3.13
CA GLY A 32 -7.95 9.04 3.71
C GLY A 32 -8.15 7.56 4.04
N THR A 33 -7.62 6.66 3.21
CA THR A 33 -7.67 5.21 3.46
C THR A 33 -6.85 4.81 4.69
N LEU A 34 -5.65 5.38 4.86
CA LEU A 34 -4.81 5.12 6.04
C LEU A 34 -5.43 5.68 7.32
N GLU A 35 -6.02 6.88 7.26
CA GLU A 35 -6.77 7.47 8.39
C GLU A 35 -7.98 6.60 8.76
N ALA A 36 -8.74 6.14 7.77
CA ALA A 36 -9.88 5.24 8.00
C ALA A 36 -9.44 3.92 8.64
N ALA A 37 -8.30 3.34 8.23
CA ALA A 37 -7.78 2.14 8.86
C ALA A 37 -7.47 2.35 10.34
N LEU A 38 -6.76 3.43 10.70
CA LEU A 38 -6.43 3.71 12.10
C LEU A 38 -7.66 4.03 12.96
N HIS A 39 -8.63 4.76 12.42
CA HIS A 39 -9.79 5.20 13.21
C HIS A 39 -10.89 4.17 13.31
N THR A 40 -11.00 3.25 12.34
CA THR A 40 -12.13 2.32 12.28
C THR A 40 -11.74 0.90 12.64
N ILE A 41 -10.46 0.52 12.64
CA ILE A 41 -10.02 -0.82 13.01
C ILE A 41 -9.57 -0.80 14.47
N ASP A 42 -10.28 -1.57 15.30
CA ASP A 42 -10.01 -1.66 16.74
C ASP A 42 -8.60 -2.24 16.97
N GLY A 43 -7.84 -1.58 17.83
CA GLY A 43 -6.45 -1.91 18.12
C GLY A 43 -5.43 -1.47 17.06
N ALA A 44 -5.82 -0.74 16.02
CA ALA A 44 -4.86 -0.25 15.03
C ALA A 44 -3.89 0.81 15.60
N VAL A 45 -2.59 0.56 15.45
CA VAL A 45 -1.52 1.41 15.98
C VAL A 45 -0.77 2.14 14.86
N ALA A 46 -0.55 1.45 13.74
CA ALA A 46 0.18 1.96 12.61
C ALA A 46 -0.25 1.28 11.31
N THR A 47 -0.12 1.99 10.19
CA THR A 47 -0.44 1.45 8.87
C THR A 47 0.41 2.09 7.77
N ALA A 48 0.66 1.33 6.71
CA ALA A 48 1.30 1.83 5.49
C ALA A 48 0.65 1.22 4.24
N LEU A 49 0.73 1.94 3.12
CA LEU A 49 0.45 1.42 1.79
C LEU A 49 1.75 1.38 1.01
N VAL A 50 2.08 0.23 0.44
CA VAL A 50 3.39 -0.02 -0.17
C VAL A 50 3.20 -0.65 -1.54
N ASP A 51 3.96 -0.18 -2.53
CA ASP A 51 4.16 -0.85 -3.81
C ASP A 51 5.32 -1.85 -3.68
N TYR A 52 5.00 -3.14 -3.59
CA TYR A 52 6.01 -4.20 -3.46
C TYR A 52 6.75 -4.49 -4.77
N GLY A 53 6.29 -3.97 -5.91
CA GLY A 53 7.02 -4.08 -7.17
C GLY A 53 8.23 -3.16 -7.20
N SER A 54 8.06 -1.92 -6.73
CA SER A 54 9.12 -0.91 -6.67
C SER A 54 9.79 -0.74 -5.30
N GLY A 55 9.20 -1.30 -4.24
CA GLY A 55 9.62 -1.09 -2.85
C GLY A 55 9.26 0.28 -2.29
N ARG A 56 8.43 1.06 -2.99
CA ARG A 56 8.06 2.42 -2.58
C ARG A 56 6.89 2.41 -1.62
N THR A 57 7.05 3.12 -0.52
CA THR A 57 5.93 3.44 0.37
C THR A 57 5.15 4.63 -0.17
N LEU A 58 3.85 4.43 -0.42
CA LEU A 58 2.93 5.44 -0.94
C LEU A 58 2.35 6.33 0.15
N GLY A 59 2.22 5.79 1.37
CA GLY A 59 1.80 6.53 2.54
C GLY A 59 1.99 5.71 3.82
N MET A 60 2.16 6.40 4.94
CA MET A 60 2.34 5.83 6.26
C MET A 60 1.58 6.70 7.27
N LEU A 61 1.00 6.07 8.29
CA LEU A 61 0.33 6.75 9.39
C LEU A 61 0.41 5.94 10.67
N GLY A 62 0.47 6.62 11.82
CA GLY A 62 0.51 6.00 13.14
C GLY A 62 1.90 6.06 13.78
N SER A 63 2.09 5.30 14.86
CA SER A 63 3.30 5.39 15.69
C SER A 63 3.68 4.04 16.31
N GLY A 64 4.67 3.99 17.21
CA GLY A 64 5.05 2.76 17.92
C GLY A 64 5.97 1.80 17.14
N ILE A 65 6.24 2.07 15.86
CA ILE A 65 7.21 1.33 15.04
C ILE A 65 7.86 2.26 14.01
N ASN A 66 9.10 1.96 13.60
CA ASN A 66 9.69 2.55 12.40
C ASN A 66 9.00 1.95 11.16
N LEU A 67 7.94 2.61 10.69
CA LEU A 67 7.13 2.17 9.56
C LEU A 67 7.93 2.07 8.25
N GLU A 68 8.94 2.91 8.04
CA GLU A 68 9.74 2.88 6.81
C GLU A 68 10.60 1.61 6.76
N ALA A 69 11.31 1.31 7.83
CA ALA A 69 12.08 0.07 7.94
C ALA A 69 11.17 -1.18 7.89
N ALA A 70 10.02 -1.13 8.57
CA ALA A 70 9.06 -2.23 8.56
C ALA A 70 8.43 -2.44 7.18
N ALA A 71 8.08 -1.38 6.45
CA ALA A 71 7.54 -1.47 5.09
C ALA A 71 8.53 -2.10 4.12
N MET A 72 9.81 -1.72 4.22
CA MET A 72 10.89 -2.31 3.41
C MET A 72 11.05 -3.80 3.73
N GLY A 73 11.17 -4.17 5.00
CA GLY A 73 11.28 -5.58 5.40
C GLY A 73 10.07 -6.42 5.00
N ASN A 74 8.86 -5.89 5.15
CA ASN A 74 7.63 -6.57 4.75
C ASN A 74 7.51 -6.71 3.22
N THR A 75 8.09 -5.79 2.44
CA THR A 75 8.19 -5.95 0.98
C THR A 75 8.99 -7.20 0.63
N GLU A 76 10.12 -7.44 1.31
CA GLU A 76 10.92 -8.64 1.08
C GLU A 76 10.16 -9.91 1.44
N VAL A 77 9.36 -9.89 2.53
CA VAL A 77 8.50 -11.01 2.93
C VAL A 77 7.48 -11.37 1.84
N VAL A 78 6.76 -10.35 1.32
CA VAL A 78 5.77 -10.55 0.25
C VAL A 78 6.45 -11.09 -1.01
N GLN A 79 7.54 -10.47 -1.45
CA GLN A 79 8.26 -10.89 -2.65
C GLN A 79 8.85 -12.31 -2.51
N ALA A 80 9.42 -12.64 -1.35
CA ALA A 80 9.95 -13.97 -1.09
C ALA A 80 8.86 -15.05 -1.16
N LYS A 81 7.68 -14.75 -0.60
CA LYS A 81 6.53 -15.67 -0.68
C LYS A 81 6.04 -15.85 -2.11
N MET A 82 5.95 -14.77 -2.89
CA MET A 82 5.56 -14.84 -4.31
C MET A 82 6.54 -15.72 -5.11
N ARG A 83 7.86 -15.49 -5.00
CA ARG A 83 8.88 -16.35 -5.63
C ARG A 83 8.77 -17.81 -5.21
N THR A 84 8.46 -18.06 -3.94
CA THR A 84 8.25 -19.42 -3.44
C THR A 84 7.03 -20.09 -4.06
N MET A 85 5.94 -19.33 -4.26
CA MET A 85 4.74 -19.83 -4.94
C MET A 85 5.04 -20.22 -6.39
N GLU A 86 5.83 -19.40 -7.10
CA GLU A 86 6.28 -19.71 -8.47
C GLU A 86 7.09 -21.01 -8.52
N ILE A 87 8.09 -21.17 -7.64
CA ILE A 87 8.92 -22.38 -7.57
C ILE A 87 8.09 -23.63 -7.29
N LEU A 88 7.08 -23.51 -6.42
CA LEU A 88 6.20 -24.62 -6.03
C LEU A 88 5.02 -24.84 -7.00
N GLY A 89 4.84 -23.99 -8.01
CA GLY A 89 3.70 -24.05 -8.93
C GLY A 89 2.35 -23.74 -8.26
N ILE A 90 2.33 -22.97 -7.16
CA ILE A 90 1.10 -22.57 -6.47
C ILE A 90 0.45 -21.43 -7.26
N ALA A 91 -0.68 -21.71 -7.89
CA ALA A 91 -1.48 -20.71 -8.60
C ALA A 91 -2.23 -19.76 -7.64
N GLY A 92 -2.57 -18.57 -8.14
CA GLY A 92 -3.33 -17.55 -7.41
C GLY A 92 -2.44 -16.48 -6.78
N SER A 93 -3.04 -15.68 -5.90
CA SER A 93 -2.36 -14.58 -5.20
C SER A 93 -2.39 -14.80 -3.68
N ILE A 94 -1.43 -14.18 -2.99
CA ILE A 94 -1.52 -13.99 -1.55
C ILE A 94 -2.74 -13.12 -1.27
N GLU A 95 -3.63 -13.52 -0.37
CA GLU A 95 -4.71 -12.64 0.12
C GLU A 95 -4.19 -11.74 1.24
N ASP A 96 -3.61 -12.36 2.26
CA ASP A 96 -2.87 -11.67 3.29
C ASP A 96 -1.78 -12.57 3.91
N ILE A 97 -0.87 -11.91 4.62
CA ILE A 97 0.11 -12.53 5.50
C ILE A 97 -0.15 -12.00 6.90
N LEU A 98 -0.41 -12.90 7.85
CA LEU A 98 -0.50 -12.57 9.27
C LEU A 98 0.79 -12.98 9.97
N ILE A 99 1.45 -12.03 10.59
CA ILE A 99 2.59 -12.26 11.48
C ILE A 99 2.10 -11.94 12.90
N THR A 100 2.21 -12.92 13.79
CA THR A 100 1.84 -12.76 15.21
C THR A 100 3.10 -12.59 16.04
N LEU A 101 3.19 -11.46 16.72
CA LEU A 101 4.24 -11.19 17.71
C LEU A 101 3.68 -11.39 19.13
N GLN A 102 4.51 -11.10 20.13
CA GLN A 102 4.11 -11.22 21.54
C GLN A 102 2.90 -10.33 21.83
N ASP A 103 3.02 -9.03 21.52
CA ASP A 103 2.04 -8.00 21.88
C ASP A 103 1.34 -7.38 20.65
N GLN A 104 1.68 -7.82 19.44
CA GLN A 104 1.16 -7.23 18.20
C GLN A 104 0.75 -8.26 17.16
N TYR A 105 -0.25 -7.91 16.35
CA TYR A 105 -0.49 -8.55 15.05
C TYR A 105 -0.05 -7.63 13.93
N HIS A 106 0.53 -8.23 12.89
CA HIS A 106 0.99 -7.55 11.70
C HIS A 106 0.30 -8.20 10.51
N ILE A 107 -0.50 -7.43 9.77
CA ILE A 107 -1.26 -7.92 8.63
C ILE A 107 -0.73 -7.24 7.37
N LEU A 108 -0.33 -8.03 6.39
CA LEU A 108 0.02 -7.58 5.04
C LEU A 108 -1.10 -8.01 4.10
N HIS A 109 -2.08 -7.14 3.85
CA HIS A 109 -3.15 -7.44 2.90
C HIS A 109 -2.71 -7.07 1.49
N VAL A 110 -2.53 -8.08 0.64
CA VAL A 110 -2.08 -7.90 -0.74
C VAL A 110 -3.30 -7.56 -1.60
N VAL A 111 -3.21 -6.47 -2.34
CA VAL A 111 -4.29 -6.01 -3.22
C VAL A 111 -4.25 -6.83 -4.52
N PRO A 112 -5.32 -7.55 -4.88
CA PRO A 112 -5.36 -8.29 -6.13
C PRO A 112 -5.10 -7.38 -7.34
N THR A 113 -4.52 -7.96 -8.39
CA THR A 113 -4.22 -7.32 -9.69
C THR A 113 -3.31 -6.09 -9.65
N HIS A 114 -2.77 -5.73 -8.49
CA HIS A 114 -1.87 -4.60 -8.30
C HIS A 114 -0.62 -5.04 -7.55
N THR A 115 0.48 -4.31 -7.73
CA THR A 115 1.71 -4.53 -6.95
C THR A 115 1.66 -3.87 -5.58
N LEU A 116 0.47 -3.80 -4.96
CA LEU A 116 0.26 -3.11 -3.68
C LEU A 116 -0.01 -4.07 -2.54
N PHE A 117 0.49 -3.76 -1.35
CA PHE A 117 -0.03 -4.29 -0.10
C PHE A 117 -0.28 -3.18 0.91
N MET A 118 -1.32 -3.37 1.72
CA MET A 118 -1.58 -2.56 2.90
C MET A 118 -1.03 -3.29 4.13
N TYR A 119 -0.15 -2.61 4.85
CA TYR A 119 0.42 -3.07 6.11
C TYR A 119 -0.36 -2.45 7.27
N LEU A 120 -0.81 -3.28 8.20
CA LEU A 120 -1.50 -2.88 9.42
C LEU A 120 -0.83 -3.51 10.63
N VAL A 121 -0.49 -2.67 11.61
CA VAL A 121 -0.01 -3.06 12.94
C VAL A 121 -1.15 -2.90 13.93
N LEU A 122 -1.41 -3.96 14.67
CA LEU A 122 -2.48 -4.05 15.66
C LEU A 122 -1.88 -4.35 17.03
N ASP A 123 -2.36 -3.67 18.06
CA ASP A 123 -2.23 -4.06 19.45
C ASP A 123 -3.05 -5.34 19.70
N LYS A 124 -2.41 -6.38 20.21
CA LYS A 124 -3.01 -7.72 20.32
C LYS A 124 -4.13 -7.82 21.35
N ASP A 125 -4.05 -7.02 22.41
CA ASP A 125 -5.01 -7.07 23.51
C ASP A 125 -6.30 -6.32 23.15
N GLN A 126 -6.22 -5.36 22.23
CA GLN A 126 -7.36 -4.58 21.77
C GLN A 126 -7.97 -5.06 20.45
N ALA A 127 -7.21 -5.79 19.63
CA ALA A 127 -7.64 -6.09 18.27
C ALA A 127 -8.61 -7.26 18.14
N ASN A 128 -9.64 -7.07 17.31
CA ASN A 128 -10.45 -8.16 16.77
C ASN A 128 -9.94 -8.54 15.38
N LEU A 129 -9.18 -9.63 15.27
CA LEU A 129 -8.52 -10.04 14.02
C LEU A 129 -9.50 -10.27 12.85
N ALA A 130 -10.66 -10.87 13.11
CA ALA A 130 -11.66 -11.13 12.08
C ALA A 130 -12.22 -9.82 11.51
N MET A 131 -12.56 -8.87 12.38
CA MET A 131 -13.02 -7.55 11.98
C MET A 131 -11.92 -6.71 11.33
N ALA A 132 -10.68 -6.82 11.81
CA ALA A 132 -9.55 -6.12 11.19
C ALA A 132 -9.35 -6.58 9.74
N ARG A 133 -9.31 -7.89 9.47
CA ARG A 133 -9.17 -8.41 8.10
C ARG A 133 -10.36 -8.03 7.21
N PHE A 134 -11.58 -8.06 7.75
CA PHE A 134 -12.77 -7.63 7.02
C PHE A 134 -12.71 -6.14 6.63
N LYS A 135 -12.49 -5.25 7.60
CA LYS A 135 -12.40 -3.80 7.38
C LYS A 135 -11.25 -3.46 6.45
N LEU A 136 -10.09 -4.09 6.62
CA LEU A 136 -8.91 -3.87 5.78
C LEU A 136 -9.18 -4.21 4.31
N ARG A 137 -9.87 -5.33 4.05
CA ARG A 137 -10.32 -5.72 2.70
C ARG A 137 -11.30 -4.72 2.10
N SER A 138 -12.24 -4.20 2.88
CA SER A 138 -13.19 -3.18 2.41
C SER A 138 -12.49 -1.86 2.07
N LEU A 139 -11.51 -1.44 2.87
CA LEU A 139 -10.74 -0.22 2.65
C LEU A 139 -9.89 -0.30 1.38
N THR A 140 -9.21 -1.43 1.15
CA THR A 140 -8.43 -1.61 -0.07
C THR A 140 -9.30 -1.72 -1.32
N GLN A 141 -10.47 -2.35 -1.23
CA GLN A 141 -11.44 -2.33 -2.33
C GLN A 141 -11.92 -0.91 -2.67
N ALA A 142 -12.22 -0.09 -1.66
CA ALA A 142 -12.63 1.30 -1.85
C ALA A 142 -11.51 2.14 -2.50
N LEU A 143 -10.25 1.93 -2.09
CA LEU A 143 -9.08 2.58 -2.67
C LEU A 143 -8.90 2.24 -4.16
N MET A 144 -9.23 1.02 -4.58
CA MET A 144 -9.13 0.62 -6.00
C MET A 144 -10.30 1.13 -6.87
N ALA A 145 -11.40 1.55 -6.25
CA ALA A 145 -12.57 2.07 -6.96
C ALA A 145 -12.54 3.60 -7.17
N SER A 146 -11.56 4.29 -6.57
CA SER A 146 -11.41 5.76 -6.56
C SER A 146 -10.42 6.28 -7.58
#